data_AF-A0A7V2N3X1-F1
#
_entry.id   AF-A0A7V2N3X1-F1
#
_cell.length_a   1.000
_cell.length_b   1.000
_cell.length_c   1.000
_cell.angle_alpha   90.00
_cell.angle_beta   90.00
_cell.angle_gamma   90.00
#
_symmetry.space_group_name_H-M   'P 1'
#
loop_
_entity.id
_entity.type
_entity.pdbx_description
1 polymer ?
#
loop_
_entity_poly.entity_id
_entity_poly.type
_entity_poly.pdbx_seq_one_letter_code
_entity_poly.pdbx_strand_id
1 'polypeptide(L)'
;MKHMVFSLMTFCLCLAGCRSESPVESYGTDVITVSGDFEREVGIALVEVHRRMANWIQKADGTQTDPTYKAGSHTWRSGKGSDEEPQKTCSRGYVEFTTADGEPVRIETIAPSGKAILILLKAEREETLARLHNLLVEDLQSRCAAP
;
A
#
# COMPACT_ATOMS: atom_id res chain seq x y z
N MET A 1 -11.29 -64.32 -22.84
CA MET A 1 -11.51 -63.03 -23.55
C MET A 1 -12.47 -62.17 -22.73
N LYS A 2 -12.16 -60.88 -22.67
CA LYS A 2 -12.93 -59.74 -22.12
C LYS A 2 -12.78 -59.45 -20.62
N HIS A 3 -11.79 -58.61 -20.35
CA HIS A 3 -11.69 -57.68 -19.22
C HIS A 3 -12.82 -56.63 -19.28
N MET A 4 -13.32 -56.20 -18.13
CA MET A 4 -13.76 -54.82 -17.92
C MET A 4 -13.45 -54.40 -16.48
N VAL A 5 -12.32 -53.71 -16.35
CA VAL A 5 -11.98 -52.81 -15.23
C VAL A 5 -12.54 -51.45 -15.61
N PHE A 6 -13.27 -50.77 -14.73
CA PHE A 6 -13.26 -49.31 -14.59
C PHE A 6 -13.81 -48.98 -13.20
N SER A 7 -12.95 -48.87 -12.20
CA SER A 7 -12.11 -47.71 -11.88
C SER A 7 -12.90 -46.65 -11.12
N LEU A 8 -12.63 -46.68 -9.83
CA LEU A 8 -12.96 -45.75 -8.77
C LEU A 8 -12.46 -44.33 -9.14
N MET A 9 -13.30 -43.50 -9.76
CA MET A 9 -13.04 -42.06 -9.83
C MET A 9 -13.60 -41.39 -8.57
N THR A 10 -12.84 -41.54 -7.49
CA THR A 10 -12.82 -40.57 -6.40
C THR A 10 -12.25 -39.29 -6.99
N PHE A 11 -13.13 -38.40 -7.47
CA PHE A 11 -12.74 -37.06 -7.88
C PHE A 11 -12.31 -36.35 -6.59
N CYS A 12 -11.00 -36.41 -6.31
CA CYS A 12 -10.34 -35.55 -5.35
C CYS A 12 -10.62 -34.11 -5.78
N LEU A 13 -11.64 -33.50 -5.18
CA LEU A 13 -11.74 -32.07 -4.98
C LEU A 13 -10.49 -31.67 -4.20
N CYS A 14 -9.39 -31.43 -4.93
CA CYS A 14 -8.29 -30.63 -4.46
C CYS A 14 -8.85 -29.23 -4.23
N LEU A 15 -9.47 -29.03 -3.07
CA LEU A 15 -9.55 -27.75 -2.38
C LEU A 15 -8.11 -27.38 -2.02
N ALA A 16 -7.32 -27.04 -3.04
CA ALA A 16 -6.26 -26.09 -2.87
C ALA A 16 -6.97 -24.81 -2.47
N GLY A 17 -7.11 -24.61 -1.16
CA GLY A 17 -7.34 -23.30 -0.62
C GLY A 17 -6.15 -22.45 -1.04
N CYS A 18 -6.23 -21.87 -2.24
CA CYS A 18 -5.53 -20.67 -2.58
C CYS A 18 -6.00 -19.66 -1.54
N ARG A 19 -5.27 -19.55 -0.42
CA ARG A 19 -5.26 -18.31 0.33
C ARG A 19 -4.75 -17.28 -0.67
N SER A 20 -5.65 -16.62 -1.38
CA SER A 20 -5.32 -15.31 -1.93
C SER A 20 -5.15 -14.45 -0.69
N GLU A 21 -3.92 -14.36 -0.18
CA GLU A 21 -3.59 -13.29 0.76
C GLU A 21 -4.02 -12.00 0.08
N SER A 22 -4.85 -11.21 0.79
CA SER A 22 -5.30 -9.94 0.24
C SER A 22 -4.06 -9.10 -0.01
N PRO A 23 -3.89 -8.52 -1.22
CA PRO A 23 -2.71 -7.71 -1.50
C PRO A 23 -2.66 -6.44 -0.62
N VAL A 24 -3.74 -6.13 0.09
CA VAL A 24 -3.88 -5.02 1.03
C VAL A 24 -4.52 -5.54 2.31
N GLU A 25 -3.89 -5.33 3.46
CA GLU A 25 -4.45 -5.66 4.77
C GLU A 25 -4.35 -4.47 5.72
N SER A 26 -5.36 -4.31 6.59
CA SER A 26 -5.39 -3.26 7.61
C SER A 26 -5.19 -3.86 9.00
N TYR A 27 -4.36 -3.21 9.80
CA TYR A 27 -4.07 -3.56 11.19
C TYR A 27 -4.44 -2.36 12.07
N GLY A 28 -5.73 -2.22 12.36
CA GLY A 28 -6.26 -0.98 12.93
C GLY A 28 -6.46 0.10 11.85
N THR A 29 -6.51 1.36 12.26
CA THR A 29 -6.67 2.53 11.36
C THR A 29 -5.34 3.20 11.01
N ASP A 30 -4.27 2.87 11.72
CA ASP A 30 -2.96 3.51 11.63
C ASP A 30 -1.95 2.71 10.80
N VAL A 31 -2.18 1.41 10.56
CA VAL A 31 -1.24 0.55 9.83
C VAL A 31 -1.94 -0.21 8.70
N ILE A 32 -1.39 -0.08 7.49
CA ILE A 32 -1.79 -0.85 6.31
C ILE A 32 -0.56 -1.58 5.78
N THR A 33 -0.72 -2.84 5.38
CA THR A 33 0.29 -3.59 4.62
C THR A 33 -0.17 -3.77 3.19
N VAL A 34 0.77 -3.68 2.25
CA VAL A 34 0.53 -3.93 0.82
C VAL A 34 1.59 -4.89 0.31
N SER A 35 1.25 -5.84 -0.57
CA SER A 35 2.27 -6.69 -1.20
C SER A 35 3.34 -5.83 -1.90
N GLY A 36 4.61 -6.25 -1.79
CA GLY A 36 5.75 -5.54 -2.36
C GLY A 36 5.69 -5.39 -3.88
N ASP A 37 4.91 -6.25 -4.56
CA ASP A 37 4.71 -6.20 -6.01
C ASP A 37 3.97 -4.93 -6.48
N PHE A 38 3.30 -4.22 -5.56
CA PHE A 38 2.46 -3.05 -5.84
C PHE A 38 3.08 -1.71 -5.39
N GLU A 39 4.41 -1.60 -5.36
CA GLU A 39 5.10 -0.37 -4.92
C GLU A 39 4.66 0.87 -5.72
N ARG A 40 4.41 0.69 -7.02
CA ARG A 40 3.92 1.76 -7.91
C ARG A 40 2.53 2.22 -7.49
N GLU A 41 1.62 1.28 -7.24
CA GLU A 41 0.23 1.53 -6.88
C GLU A 41 0.15 2.24 -5.52
N VAL A 42 1.02 1.88 -4.57
CA VAL A 42 1.18 2.63 -3.31
C VAL A 42 1.50 4.09 -3.58
N GLY A 43 2.52 4.37 -4.40
CA GLY A 43 2.89 5.74 -4.74
C GLY A 43 1.75 6.54 -5.37
N ILE A 44 0.98 5.93 -6.28
CA ILE A 44 -0.18 6.57 -6.90
C ILE A 44 -1.29 6.82 -5.87
N ALA A 45 -1.56 5.86 -4.98
CA ALA A 45 -2.59 5.98 -3.97
C ALA A 45 -2.30 7.10 -2.96
N LEU A 46 -1.03 7.29 -2.57
CA LEU A 46 -0.64 8.42 -1.72
C LEU A 46 -0.97 9.78 -2.36
N VAL A 47 -0.68 9.92 -3.66
CA VAL A 47 -0.99 11.14 -4.42
C VAL A 47 -2.49 11.35 -4.55
N GLU A 48 -3.27 10.29 -4.77
CA GLU A 48 -4.73 10.39 -4.89
C GLU A 48 -5.38 10.78 -3.57
N VAL A 49 -4.90 10.23 -2.44
CA VAL A 49 -5.36 10.62 -1.11
C VAL A 49 -5.03 12.08 -0.82
N HIS A 50 -3.81 12.52 -1.12
CA HIS A 50 -3.42 13.94 -1.04
C HIS A 50 -4.38 14.81 -1.86
N ARG A 51 -4.63 14.45 -3.12
CA ARG A 51 -5.55 15.15 -4.02
C ARG A 51 -6.96 15.30 -3.43
N ARG A 52 -7.49 14.27 -2.79
CA ARG A 52 -8.86 14.26 -2.23
C ARG A 52 -8.99 14.97 -0.88
N MET A 53 -7.92 15.04 -0.09
CA MET A 53 -8.00 15.51 1.30
C MET A 53 -7.38 16.88 1.53
N ALA A 54 -6.40 17.29 0.72
CA ALA A 54 -5.63 18.51 0.95
C ALA A 54 -6.48 19.78 0.86
N ASN A 55 -6.06 20.80 1.61
CA ASN A 55 -6.60 22.15 1.52
C ASN A 55 -6.04 22.88 0.29
N TRP A 56 -6.68 22.67 -0.86
CA TRP A 56 -6.28 23.30 -2.12
C TRP A 56 -6.57 24.81 -2.12
N ILE A 57 -5.51 25.61 -2.32
CA ILE A 57 -5.62 27.05 -2.49
C ILE A 57 -5.68 27.36 -3.99
N GLN A 58 -6.77 28.01 -4.42
CA GLN A 58 -6.90 28.51 -5.79
C GLN A 58 -6.10 29.80 -5.97
N LYS A 59 -5.23 29.84 -6.97
CA LYS A 59 -4.46 31.01 -7.36
C LYS A 59 -5.22 31.87 -8.38
N ALA A 60 -4.75 33.10 -8.55
CA ALA A 60 -5.33 34.06 -9.49
C ALA A 60 -5.30 33.60 -10.97
N ASP A 61 -4.37 32.71 -11.33
CA ASP A 61 -4.25 32.09 -12.65
C ASP A 61 -5.18 30.86 -12.84
N GLY A 62 -6.01 30.55 -11.84
CA GLY A 62 -6.92 29.41 -11.85
C GLY A 62 -6.29 28.08 -11.43
N THR A 63 -4.98 28.04 -11.18
CA THR A 63 -4.30 26.82 -10.69
C THR A 63 -4.60 26.57 -9.21
N GLN A 64 -4.47 25.31 -8.79
CA GLN A 64 -4.60 24.91 -7.39
C GLN A 64 -3.24 24.49 -6.85
N THR A 65 -2.92 24.92 -5.63
CA THR A 65 -1.70 24.51 -4.93
C THR A 65 -1.95 24.20 -3.47
N ASP A 66 -1.21 23.24 -2.94
CA ASP A 66 -1.12 22.97 -1.51
C ASP A 66 0.26 23.45 -0.99
N PRO A 67 0.32 24.57 -0.24
CA PRO A 67 1.58 25.07 0.30
C PRO A 67 2.11 24.25 1.48
N THR A 68 1.30 23.36 2.04
CA THR A 68 1.66 22.52 3.19
C THR A 68 2.25 21.18 2.79
N TYR A 69 2.13 20.81 1.51
CA TYR A 69 2.64 19.56 0.98
C TYR A 69 4.14 19.42 1.14
N LYS A 70 4.58 18.33 1.77
CA LYS A 70 5.97 17.92 1.87
C LYS A 70 6.06 16.43 1.56
N ALA A 71 7.07 16.05 0.77
CA ALA A 71 7.37 14.65 0.52
C ALA A 71 8.87 14.42 0.59
N GLY A 72 9.26 13.22 1.01
CA GLY A 72 10.66 12.83 1.05
C GLY A 72 10.83 11.33 1.10
N SER A 73 12.03 10.88 0.75
CA SER A 73 12.38 9.46 0.76
C SER A 73 13.83 9.25 1.12
N HIS A 74 14.13 8.15 1.78
CA HIS A 74 15.48 7.70 2.04
C HIS A 74 15.60 6.20 1.78
N THR A 75 16.71 5.75 1.19
CA THR A 75 16.95 4.33 0.89
C THR A 75 18.25 3.88 1.54
N TRP A 76 18.14 2.85 2.39
CA TRP A 76 19.28 2.12 2.94
C TRP A 76 19.58 0.91 2.08
N ARG A 77 20.87 0.60 1.97
CA ARG A 77 21.35 -0.65 1.39
C ARG A 77 22.29 -1.31 2.39
N SER A 78 22.15 -2.61 2.61
CA SER A 78 23.14 -3.34 3.40
C SER A 78 24.50 -3.20 2.71
N GLY A 79 25.55 -2.95 3.50
CA GLY A 79 26.93 -3.00 3.01
C GLY A 79 27.25 -4.39 2.45
N LYS A 80 28.27 -4.48 1.58
CA LYS A 80 28.70 -5.73 0.92
C LYS A 80 28.81 -6.86 1.95
N GLY A 81 27.81 -7.75 1.97
CA GLY A 81 28.04 -9.14 2.38
C GLY A 81 29.00 -9.78 1.39
N SER A 82 29.52 -10.97 1.72
CA SER A 82 30.21 -11.82 0.74
C SER A 82 29.39 -11.91 -0.56
N ASP A 83 30.03 -12.23 -1.69
CA ASP A 83 29.42 -12.32 -3.03
C ASP A 83 28.22 -13.31 -3.13
N GLU A 84 27.81 -13.92 -2.01
CA GLU A 84 26.79 -14.95 -1.85
C GLU A 84 25.50 -14.45 -1.16
N GLU A 85 25.49 -13.27 -0.49
CA GLU A 85 24.25 -12.74 0.11
C GLU A 85 23.58 -11.67 -0.77
N PRO A 86 22.26 -11.79 -1.07
CA PRO A 86 21.55 -10.76 -1.81
C PRO A 86 21.53 -9.45 -1.02
N GLN A 87 21.91 -8.35 -1.69
CA GLN A 87 21.92 -7.03 -1.09
C GLN A 87 20.52 -6.65 -0.60
N LYS A 88 20.36 -6.42 0.70
CA LYS A 88 19.08 -6.01 1.29
C LYS A 88 18.92 -4.50 1.10
N THR A 89 17.86 -4.08 0.42
CA THR A 89 17.48 -2.68 0.30
C THR A 89 16.21 -2.41 1.10
N CYS A 90 16.12 -1.24 1.73
CA CYS A 90 14.93 -0.78 2.40
C CYS A 90 14.76 0.70 2.08
N SER A 91 13.59 1.10 1.58
CA SER A 91 13.23 2.50 1.39
C SER A 91 12.21 2.92 2.44
N ARG A 92 12.33 4.17 2.92
CA ARG A 92 11.32 4.84 3.73
C ARG A 92 10.91 6.12 3.04
N GLY A 93 9.63 6.24 2.73
CA GLY A 93 9.01 7.44 2.17
C GLY A 93 8.14 8.15 3.20
N TYR A 94 7.82 9.40 2.92
CA TYR A 94 6.74 10.08 3.60
C TYR A 94 6.08 11.13 2.72
N VAL A 95 4.81 11.39 3.03
CA VAL A 95 4.01 12.51 2.52
C VAL A 95 3.35 13.18 3.73
N GLU A 96 3.42 14.51 3.80
CA GLU A 96 2.74 15.35 4.79
C GLU A 96 1.95 16.43 4.08
N PHE A 97 0.76 16.74 4.59
CA PHE A 97 -0.05 17.87 4.13
C PHE A 97 -1.09 18.24 5.19
N THR A 98 -1.75 19.38 5.00
CA THR A 98 -2.89 19.81 5.82
C THR A 98 -4.19 19.55 5.07
N THR A 99 -5.13 18.88 5.73
CA THR A 99 -6.46 18.57 5.16
C THR A 99 -7.28 19.85 4.98
N ALA A 100 -8.35 19.78 4.17
CA ALA A 100 -9.31 20.86 4.00
C ALA A 100 -9.90 21.38 5.33
N ASP A 101 -9.96 20.53 6.36
CA ASP A 101 -10.44 20.88 7.69
C ASP A 101 -9.37 21.52 8.58
N GLY A 102 -8.17 21.78 8.04
CA GLY A 102 -7.05 22.44 8.73
C GLY A 102 -6.17 21.50 9.55
N GLU A 103 -6.32 20.18 9.41
CA GLU A 103 -5.58 19.23 10.25
C GLU A 103 -4.33 18.69 9.55
N PRO A 104 -3.16 18.64 10.22
CA PRO A 104 -1.97 18.01 9.68
C PRO A 104 -2.12 16.49 9.63
N VAL A 105 -1.75 15.90 8.50
CA VAL A 105 -1.65 14.44 8.35
C VAL A 105 -0.29 14.06 7.80
N ARG A 106 0.17 12.86 8.16
CA ARG A 106 1.41 12.27 7.66
C ARG A 106 1.18 10.81 7.30
N ILE A 107 1.63 10.43 6.11
CA ILE A 107 1.67 9.05 5.64
C ILE A 107 3.15 8.68 5.50
N GLU A 108 3.58 7.61 6.15
CA GLU A 108 4.93 7.06 5.99
C GLU A 108 4.85 5.71 5.29
N THR A 109 5.80 5.43 4.40
CA THR A 109 5.95 4.12 3.77
C THR A 109 7.28 3.51 4.15
N ILE A 110 7.32 2.20 4.36
CA ILE A 110 8.54 1.43 4.55
C ILE A 110 8.46 0.24 3.60
N ALA A 111 9.36 0.18 2.61
CA ALA A 111 9.40 -0.90 1.62
C ALA A 111 10.73 -1.65 1.72
N PRO A 112 10.77 -2.78 2.46
CA PRO A 112 11.89 -3.71 2.43
C PRO A 112 11.84 -4.54 1.13
N SER A 113 13.00 -4.80 0.52
CA SER A 113 13.08 -5.62 -0.70
C SER A 113 12.52 -7.02 -0.47
N GLY A 114 11.63 -7.45 -1.38
CA GLY A 114 10.99 -8.78 -1.35
C GLY A 114 10.05 -9.00 -0.16
N LYS A 115 9.53 -7.92 0.44
CA LYS A 115 8.59 -7.95 1.58
C LYS A 115 7.42 -7.01 1.32
N ALA A 116 6.37 -7.18 2.11
CA ALA A 116 5.24 -6.26 2.11
C ALA A 116 5.69 -4.85 2.49
N ILE A 117 5.09 -3.86 1.85
CA ILE A 117 5.23 -2.44 2.14
C ILE A 117 4.37 -2.15 3.37
N LEU A 118 4.94 -1.48 4.36
CA LEU A 118 4.22 -0.96 5.50
C LEU A 118 3.84 0.49 5.23
N ILE A 119 2.59 0.84 5.48
CA ILE A 119 2.09 2.21 5.41
C ILE A 119 1.60 2.59 6.80
N LEU A 120 2.15 3.67 7.35
CA LEU A 120 1.81 4.20 8.66
C LEU A 120 1.07 5.53 8.49
N LEU A 121 -0.11 5.64 9.07
CA LEU A 121 -0.98 6.80 9.01
C LEU A 121 -0.94 7.56 10.33
N LYS A 122 -0.82 8.88 10.25
CA LYS A 122 -0.80 9.77 11.43
C LYS A 122 -1.71 10.96 11.17
N ALA A 123 -2.62 11.20 12.11
CA ALA A 123 -3.48 12.38 12.21
C ALA A 123 -3.73 12.63 13.71
N GLU A 124 -4.13 13.85 14.09
CA GLU A 124 -4.39 14.20 15.49
C GLU A 124 -5.79 13.75 15.94
N ARG A 125 -6.78 13.87 15.05
CA ARG A 125 -8.16 13.45 15.26
C ARG A 125 -8.39 12.07 14.67
N GLU A 126 -9.05 11.23 15.46
CA GLU A 126 -9.41 9.86 15.06
C GLU A 126 -10.30 9.83 13.80
N GLU A 127 -11.23 10.78 13.68
CA GLU A 127 -12.10 10.90 12.49
C GLU A 127 -11.30 11.14 11.20
N THR A 128 -10.26 11.98 11.27
CA THR A 128 -9.38 12.26 10.13
C THR A 128 -8.50 11.07 9.82
N LEU A 129 -8.00 10.37 10.84
CA LEU A 129 -7.25 9.13 10.66
C LEU A 129 -8.10 8.06 9.99
N ALA A 130 -9.35 7.87 10.43
CA ALA A 130 -10.28 6.91 9.85
C ALA A 130 -10.64 7.26 8.40
N ARG A 131 -10.87 8.55 8.10
CA ARG A 131 -11.12 9.01 6.72
C ARG A 131 -9.90 8.78 5.82
N LEU A 132 -8.70 9.11 6.31
CA LEU A 132 -7.44 8.88 5.62
C LEU A 132 -7.23 7.39 5.32
N HIS A 133 -7.42 6.54 6.32
CA HIS A 133 -7.35 5.09 6.20
C HIS A 133 -8.32 4.56 5.15
N ASN A 134 -9.61 4.91 5.26
CA ASN A 134 -10.63 4.37 4.37
C ASN A 134 -10.39 4.77 2.91
N LEU A 135 -10.03 6.03 2.66
CA LEU A 135 -9.69 6.49 1.31
C LEU A 135 -8.48 5.75 0.73
N LEU A 136 -7.45 5.53 1.56
CA LEU A 136 -6.24 4.86 1.11
C LEU A 136 -6.49 3.37 0.84
N VAL A 137 -7.19 2.67 1.75
CA VAL A 137 -7.52 1.25 1.57
C VAL A 137 -8.42 1.04 0.36
N GLU A 138 -9.45 1.87 0.17
CA GLU A 138 -10.35 1.79 -0.99
C GLU A 138 -9.56 1.92 -2.31
N ASP A 139 -8.70 2.93 -2.40
CA ASP A 139 -7.91 3.19 -3.60
C ASP A 139 -6.85 2.09 -3.85
N LEU A 140 -6.19 1.61 -2.80
CA LEU A 140 -5.24 0.50 -2.88
C LEU A 140 -5.92 -0.81 -3.31
N GLN A 141 -7.06 -1.16 -2.70
CA GLN A 141 -7.80 -2.36 -3.06
C GLN A 141 -8.26 -2.31 -4.51
N SER A 142 -8.77 -1.16 -4.99
CA SER A 142 -9.16 -1.00 -6.38
C SER A 142 -7.99 -1.18 -7.34
N ARG A 143 -6.79 -0.74 -6.98
CA ARG A 143 -5.59 -0.81 -7.84
C ARG A 143 -4.94 -2.20 -7.82
N CYS A 144 -4.93 -2.85 -6.67
CA CYS A 144 -4.26 -4.14 -6.48
C CYS A 144 -5.17 -5.34 -6.78
N ALA A 145 -6.43 -5.10 -7.18
CA ALA A 145 -7.40 -6.14 -7.52
C ALA A 145 -7.20 -6.79 -8.91
N ALA A 146 -6.28 -6.28 -9.73
CA ALA A 146 -6.00 -6.81 -11.07
C ALA A 146 -4.57 -7.40 -11.14
N PRO A 147 -4.41 -8.65 -11.58
CA PRO A 147 -3.09 -9.30 -11.75
C PRO A 147 -2.30 -8.73 -12.94
#